data_AF-A0A0D2BUH7-F1
#
_entry.id   AF-A0A0D2BUH7-F1
#
_cell.length_a   1.000
_cell.length_b   1.000
_cell.length_c   1.000
_cell.angle_alpha   90.00
_cell.angle_beta   90.00
_cell.angle_gamma   90.00
#
_symmetry.space_group_name_H-M   'P 1'
#
loop_
_entity.id
_entity.type
_entity.pdbx_description
1 polymer ?
#
loop_
_entity_poly.entity_id
_entity_poly.type
_entity_poly.pdbx_seq_one_letter_code
_entity_poly.pdbx_strand_id
1 'polypeptide(L)'
;MSPLGGLRKLSILLTFLLPFFLKGLTAFKVTGVSGGVNLTTGARPLRYEIHDFAKSGPPFDLLILSMMAFQAANQSDPLSYFQISGIHGFPRIPWDGVLGTGPNSGYCMHSAVPFPVWHRPYMALFEQIVWTYAQDIANDFPEDQRVQYREAAFTLRFPYWDWALYPALPDVASQSLIRVNTPEGWQTVDNPLYSYKFQSNATGNGFPSSYPLANLGTTVRWYNPNTGRGNQSAANAALRTQAPTILSLTYQLFTAVFDYSTFSCTSPGGTPGIVNNIENIHNTIHNCVGGYGHMQYPDVAAFDPVFWLHHANVDRIVAMWQVLNPDSYVVPTVNTWGSYYESRGFIDSATSALAPFHSDEGNTMFTTEGVRSIKTFGYSYAELPDWEMSQPELAANVRNLINAQYSPLSNATVSRMRRSTEQRSANIADSFGHVDLDMTLSMNVNDLETQWSITVLVDRFAFETSYCIDFFMGGPPDDVSSWPTAKNLIGTYAQFGPANVSTIHPDGAPEGQVSSEISMTHVLAAGALRGVLKDLSPESVVPLLQQALHWRARTAMGEEVPIIALSGLSISVYSRSLTPRSANDQFPIYGPVQWQGSVTEGKPGGRAQPGIQE
;
A
#
# COMPACT_ATOMS: atom_id res chain seq x y z
N MET A 1 -25.09 30.05 43.11
CA MET A 1 -25.04 31.28 42.28
C MET A 1 -23.94 31.07 41.26
N SER A 2 -24.34 30.80 40.02
CA SER A 2 -23.46 30.45 38.90
C SER A 2 -23.95 31.24 37.68
N PRO A 3 -23.08 31.77 36.80
CA PRO A 3 -23.51 32.18 35.47
C PRO A 3 -23.19 31.09 34.45
N LEU A 4 -24.27 30.60 33.83
CA LEU A 4 -24.27 29.75 32.64
C LEU A 4 -23.90 30.58 31.41
N GLY A 5 -22.82 30.21 30.72
CA GLY A 5 -22.52 30.64 29.35
C GLY A 5 -23.05 29.60 28.37
N GLY A 6 -24.10 29.94 27.62
CA GLY A 6 -24.80 29.04 26.72
C GLY A 6 -24.04 28.80 25.41
N LEU A 7 -23.68 27.54 25.14
CA LEU A 7 -23.53 27.07 23.77
C LEU A 7 -24.92 26.95 23.14
N ARG A 8 -25.23 27.83 22.19
CA ARG A 8 -26.38 27.66 21.31
C ARG A 8 -26.11 26.44 20.43
N LYS A 9 -26.96 25.42 20.57
CA LYS A 9 -27.15 24.36 19.58
C LYS A 9 -27.44 25.02 18.24
N LEU A 10 -26.53 24.89 17.28
CA LEU A 10 -26.75 25.27 15.90
C LEU A 10 -27.65 24.19 15.28
N SER A 11 -28.96 24.41 15.37
CA SER A 11 -29.93 23.66 14.57
C SER A 11 -29.83 24.15 13.13
N ILE A 12 -28.97 23.51 12.34
CA ILE A 12 -28.95 23.68 10.89
C ILE A 12 -30.21 23.00 10.35
N LEU A 13 -31.10 23.81 9.81
CA LEU A 13 -32.30 23.40 9.10
C LEU A 13 -31.87 22.78 7.76
N LEU A 14 -31.64 21.46 7.74
CA LEU A 14 -31.48 20.68 6.52
C LEU A 14 -32.76 20.84 5.69
N THR A 15 -32.72 21.69 4.67
CA THR A 15 -33.87 21.91 3.78
C THR A 15 -33.54 21.29 2.43
N PHE A 16 -33.57 19.95 2.40
CA PHE A 16 -34.10 19.07 1.33
C PHE A 16 -33.80 17.60 1.70
N LEU A 17 -34.37 17.13 2.81
CA LEU A 17 -34.69 15.71 2.99
C LEU A 17 -36.12 15.53 2.47
N LEU A 18 -36.26 15.12 1.20
CA LEU A 18 -37.55 14.61 0.71
C LEU A 18 -37.90 13.34 1.52
N PRO A 19 -39.20 13.08 1.80
CA PRO A 19 -39.58 11.99 2.67
C PRO A 19 -39.35 10.66 1.94
N PHE A 20 -38.40 9.87 2.45
CA PHE A 20 -38.19 8.48 2.07
C PHE A 20 -39.39 7.63 2.53
N PHE A 21 -40.44 7.64 1.72
CA PHE A 21 -41.51 6.63 1.73
C PHE A 21 -41.82 6.22 0.29
N LEU A 22 -40.78 5.71 -0.40
CA LEU A 22 -40.82 4.91 -1.63
C LEU A 22 -39.38 4.37 -1.87
N LYS A 23 -38.85 3.54 -0.95
CA LYS A 23 -37.58 2.83 -1.21
C LYS A 23 -37.86 1.64 -2.13
N GLY A 24 -37.73 1.88 -3.42
CA GLY A 24 -37.48 0.87 -4.43
C GLY A 24 -36.48 1.41 -5.46
N LEU A 25 -35.39 0.67 -5.69
CA LEU A 25 -34.67 0.57 -6.98
C LEU A 25 -33.65 1.64 -7.44
N THR A 26 -32.93 2.39 -6.59
CA THR A 26 -31.73 3.14 -7.10
C THR A 26 -30.47 2.84 -6.30
N ALA A 27 -29.43 2.38 -7.00
CA ALA A 27 -28.11 2.13 -6.44
C ALA A 27 -27.25 3.41 -6.42
N PHE A 28 -26.23 3.45 -5.56
CA PHE A 28 -25.28 4.55 -5.53
C PHE A 28 -24.30 4.44 -6.69
N LYS A 29 -24.48 5.31 -7.69
CA LYS A 29 -23.58 5.42 -8.83
C LYS A 29 -22.22 6.00 -8.43
N VAL A 30 -21.16 5.19 -8.55
CA VAL A 30 -19.78 5.67 -8.44
C VAL A 30 -19.39 6.34 -9.75
N THR A 31 -19.07 7.62 -9.69
CA THR A 31 -18.68 8.45 -10.85
C THR A 31 -17.24 8.96 -10.76
N GLY A 32 -16.63 8.91 -9.56
CA GLY A 32 -15.44 9.70 -9.27
C GLY A 32 -15.80 11.19 -9.19
N VAL A 33 -14.84 12.06 -9.50
CA VAL A 33 -15.03 13.52 -9.42
C VAL A 33 -14.91 14.14 -10.81
N SER A 34 -15.99 14.75 -11.28
CA SER A 34 -16.04 15.43 -12.59
C SER A 34 -15.70 16.92 -12.52
N GLY A 35 -15.67 17.52 -11.33
CA GLY A 35 -15.29 18.91 -11.13
C GLY A 35 -13.87 19.18 -11.61
N GLY A 36 -13.68 20.25 -12.38
CA GLY A 36 -12.41 20.65 -12.97
C GLY A 36 -11.98 19.87 -14.23
N VAL A 37 -12.75 18.89 -14.69
CA VAL A 37 -12.44 18.17 -15.94
C VAL A 37 -12.74 19.06 -17.15
N ASN A 38 -11.73 19.30 -17.97
CA ASN A 38 -11.88 20.00 -19.24
C ASN A 38 -12.35 19.01 -20.32
N LEU A 39 -13.62 19.10 -20.73
CA LEU A 39 -14.19 18.20 -21.72
C LEU A 39 -13.67 18.42 -23.15
N THR A 40 -13.03 19.56 -23.43
CA THR A 40 -12.45 19.85 -24.75
C THR A 40 -11.06 19.25 -24.90
N THR A 41 -10.18 19.43 -23.90
CA THR A 41 -8.81 18.91 -23.95
C THR A 41 -8.71 17.50 -23.36
N GLY A 42 -9.62 17.14 -22.46
CA GLY A 42 -9.51 15.96 -21.61
C GLY A 42 -8.65 16.19 -20.37
N ALA A 43 -8.15 17.40 -20.10
CA ALA A 43 -7.38 17.70 -18.90
C ALA A 43 -8.19 17.48 -17.61
N ARG A 44 -7.56 16.94 -16.57
CA ARG A 44 -8.22 16.55 -15.32
C ARG A 44 -7.38 17.03 -14.12
N PRO A 45 -8.02 17.40 -13.00
CA PRO A 45 -7.29 17.70 -11.77
C PRO A 45 -6.41 16.54 -11.29
N LEU A 46 -5.29 16.89 -10.67
CA LEU A 46 -4.28 15.94 -10.24
C LEU A 46 -4.49 15.52 -8.79
N ARG A 47 -4.26 14.23 -8.50
CA ARG A 47 -3.90 13.79 -7.15
C ARG A 47 -2.44 14.17 -6.91
N TYR A 48 -2.18 15.00 -5.90
CA TYR A 48 -0.84 15.45 -5.57
C TYR A 48 -0.22 14.63 -4.44
N GLU A 49 1.10 14.61 -4.38
CA GLU A 49 1.83 14.03 -3.25
C GLU A 49 1.49 14.82 -1.97
N ILE A 50 1.18 14.13 -0.87
CA ILE A 50 0.62 14.72 0.36
C ILE A 50 1.50 15.79 1.01
N HIS A 51 2.84 15.68 0.92
CA HIS A 51 3.75 16.67 1.50
C HIS A 51 3.68 18.01 0.74
N ASP A 52 3.41 17.98 -0.56
CA ASP A 52 3.20 19.19 -1.34
C ASP A 52 1.75 19.66 -1.26
N PHE A 53 0.80 18.74 -1.28
CA PHE A 53 -0.63 19.05 -1.12
C PHE A 53 -0.92 19.73 0.23
N ALA A 54 -0.24 19.33 1.31
CA ALA A 54 -0.36 19.93 2.63
C ALA A 54 -0.03 21.43 2.69
N LYS A 55 0.66 21.97 1.67
CA LYS A 55 1.05 23.38 1.57
C LYS A 55 0.09 24.20 0.69
N SER A 56 -0.98 23.59 0.15
CA SER A 56 -1.85 24.19 -0.87
C SER A 56 -2.83 25.26 -0.35
N GLY A 57 -2.96 25.43 0.96
CA GLY A 57 -3.90 26.38 1.56
C GLY A 57 -5.34 25.86 1.51
N PRO A 58 -6.30 26.58 0.87
CA PRO A 58 -7.72 26.19 0.86
C PRO A 58 -8.03 24.73 0.45
N PRO A 59 -7.37 24.12 -0.56
CA PRO A 59 -7.61 22.70 -0.87
C PRO A 59 -7.26 21.77 0.29
N PHE A 60 -6.18 22.05 1.02
CA PHE A 60 -5.79 21.27 2.19
C PHE A 60 -6.73 21.50 3.38
N ASP A 61 -7.12 22.76 3.65
CA ASP A 61 -8.13 23.07 4.67
C ASP A 61 -9.42 22.29 4.40
N LEU A 62 -9.91 22.31 3.15
CA LEU A 62 -11.10 21.58 2.73
C LEU A 62 -10.94 20.07 2.87
N LEU A 63 -9.79 19.50 2.52
CA LEU A 63 -9.55 18.07 2.75
C LEU A 63 -9.74 17.70 4.22
N ILE A 64 -9.16 18.48 5.13
CA ILE A 64 -9.27 18.22 6.58
C ILE A 64 -10.72 18.39 7.04
N LEU A 65 -11.39 19.49 6.67
CA LEU A 65 -12.78 19.74 7.08
C LEU A 65 -13.74 18.69 6.52
N SER A 66 -13.57 18.27 5.26
CA SER A 66 -14.37 17.21 4.65
C SER A 66 -14.15 15.87 5.33
N MET A 67 -12.90 15.50 5.65
CA MET A 67 -12.60 14.27 6.37
C MET A 67 -13.20 14.27 7.78
N MET A 68 -13.18 15.41 8.48
CA MET A 68 -13.86 15.56 9.77
C MET A 68 -15.36 15.31 9.64
N ALA A 69 -16.02 15.94 8.66
CA ALA A 69 -17.46 15.78 8.43
C ALA A 69 -17.82 14.33 8.04
N PHE A 70 -17.02 13.73 7.15
CA PHE A 70 -17.22 12.37 6.67
C PHE A 70 -17.09 11.33 7.79
N GLN A 71 -16.10 11.49 8.69
CA GLN A 71 -15.93 10.62 9.86
C GLN A 71 -16.99 10.83 10.95
N ALA A 72 -17.55 12.04 11.04
CA ALA A 72 -18.62 12.38 11.97
C ALA A 72 -20.01 11.87 11.53
N ALA A 73 -20.19 11.56 10.24
CA ALA A 73 -21.42 10.97 9.72
C ALA A 73 -21.79 9.68 10.49
N ASN A 74 -23.09 9.46 10.72
CA ASN A 74 -23.56 8.31 11.49
C ASN A 74 -23.11 7.00 10.81
N GLN A 75 -22.45 6.11 11.54
CA GLN A 75 -21.95 4.84 10.98
C GLN A 75 -23.03 3.92 10.38
N SER A 76 -24.32 4.15 10.65
CA SER A 76 -25.41 3.42 9.99
C SER A 76 -25.75 3.95 8.59
N ASP A 77 -25.27 5.14 8.23
CA ASP A 77 -25.44 5.69 6.89
C ASP A 77 -24.56 4.91 5.90
N PRO A 78 -25.12 4.32 4.82
CA PRO A 78 -24.37 3.57 3.80
C PRO A 78 -23.18 4.34 3.19
N LEU A 79 -23.24 5.68 3.18
CA LEU A 79 -22.18 6.55 2.65
C LEU A 79 -21.32 7.17 3.76
N SER A 80 -21.40 6.68 5.00
CA SER A 80 -20.51 7.09 6.09
C SER A 80 -19.09 6.53 5.91
N TYR A 81 -18.11 7.16 6.55
CA TYR A 81 -16.74 6.67 6.56
C TYR A 81 -16.66 5.21 7.03
N PHE A 82 -17.46 4.84 8.03
CA PHE A 82 -17.51 3.48 8.54
C PHE A 82 -18.02 2.47 7.50
N GLN A 83 -19.14 2.75 6.85
CA GLN A 83 -19.71 1.81 5.87
C GLN A 83 -18.81 1.67 4.64
N ILE A 84 -18.25 2.77 4.14
CA ILE A 84 -17.32 2.74 3.00
C ILE A 84 -16.02 2.03 3.38
N SER A 85 -15.44 2.31 4.56
CA SER A 85 -14.26 1.55 5.05
C SER A 85 -14.58 0.06 5.22
N GLY A 86 -15.81 -0.26 5.65
CA GLY A 86 -16.26 -1.62 5.89
C GLY A 86 -16.47 -2.48 4.63
N ILE A 87 -16.52 -1.87 3.44
CA ILE A 87 -16.53 -2.61 2.16
C ILE A 87 -15.29 -3.51 2.05
N HIS A 88 -14.14 -3.04 2.53
CA HIS A 88 -12.88 -3.77 2.40
C HIS A 88 -12.88 -5.10 3.17
N GLY A 89 -13.42 -5.12 4.39
CA GLY A 89 -13.26 -6.21 5.34
C GLY A 89 -14.47 -6.39 6.23
N PHE A 90 -14.30 -6.15 7.54
CA PHE A 90 -15.40 -6.12 8.49
C PHE A 90 -16.28 -4.89 8.33
N PRO A 91 -17.59 -5.00 8.58
CA PRO A 91 -18.27 -6.15 9.22
C PRO A 91 -18.76 -7.25 8.27
N ARG A 92 -18.37 -7.26 6.98
CA ARG A 92 -18.80 -8.25 5.98
C ARG A 92 -20.32 -8.32 5.82
N ILE A 93 -20.92 -7.14 5.64
CA ILE A 93 -22.34 -7.00 5.38
C ILE A 93 -22.55 -6.53 3.93
N PRO A 94 -23.75 -6.74 3.37
CA PRO A 94 -24.09 -6.18 2.07
C PRO A 94 -23.90 -4.66 2.04
N TRP A 95 -23.34 -4.15 0.95
CA TRP A 95 -23.28 -2.72 0.67
C TRP A 95 -24.02 -2.41 -0.63
N ASP A 96 -24.82 -1.34 -0.62
CA ASP A 96 -25.61 -0.88 -1.78
C ASP A 96 -26.43 -1.97 -2.49
N GLY A 97 -27.01 -2.89 -1.70
CA GLY A 97 -27.86 -3.97 -2.22
C GLY A 97 -27.11 -5.17 -2.82
N VAL A 98 -25.78 -5.13 -2.88
CA VAL A 98 -24.96 -6.24 -3.39
C VAL A 98 -24.77 -7.27 -2.29
N LEU A 99 -25.27 -8.49 -2.47
CA LEU A 99 -25.15 -9.57 -1.49
C LEU A 99 -23.87 -10.38 -1.72
N GLY A 100 -23.29 -10.91 -0.64
CA GLY A 100 -22.16 -11.84 -0.72
C GLY A 100 -22.59 -13.26 -1.06
N THR A 101 -21.63 -14.07 -1.52
CA THR A 101 -21.85 -15.48 -1.93
C THR A 101 -21.47 -16.49 -0.85
N GLY A 102 -20.93 -16.06 0.28
CA GLY A 102 -20.57 -16.93 1.40
C GLY A 102 -20.01 -16.19 2.62
N PRO A 103 -19.62 -16.92 3.69
CA PRO A 103 -19.22 -16.31 4.97
C PRO A 103 -17.81 -15.69 5.02
N ASN A 104 -17.05 -15.68 3.91
CA ASN A 104 -15.59 -15.55 3.97
C ASN A 104 -15.07 -14.27 3.30
N SER A 105 -14.20 -13.53 4.02
CA SER A 105 -13.54 -12.26 3.64
C SER A 105 -14.47 -11.06 3.37
N GLY A 106 -13.92 -9.86 3.21
CA GLY A 106 -14.65 -8.67 2.73
C GLY A 106 -14.67 -8.59 1.20
N TYR A 107 -15.18 -7.50 0.62
CA TYR A 107 -15.24 -7.37 -0.85
C TYR A 107 -13.87 -7.22 -1.50
N CYS A 108 -12.84 -6.83 -0.73
CA CYS A 108 -11.52 -6.57 -1.27
C CYS A 108 -10.94 -7.79 -1.98
N MET A 109 -10.39 -7.56 -3.18
CA MET A 109 -9.70 -8.59 -3.95
C MET A 109 -8.22 -8.57 -3.57
N HIS A 110 -7.72 -9.66 -2.97
CA HIS A 110 -6.30 -9.84 -2.59
C HIS A 110 -5.79 -11.19 -3.06
N SER A 111 -4.55 -11.24 -3.51
CA SER A 111 -3.88 -12.35 -4.18
C SER A 111 -4.66 -12.84 -5.42
N ALA A 112 -5.37 -11.92 -6.07
CA ALA A 112 -6.15 -12.15 -7.27
C ALA A 112 -5.86 -11.03 -8.27
N VAL A 113 -5.93 -11.34 -9.57
CA VAL A 113 -5.53 -10.43 -10.65
C VAL A 113 -6.28 -9.07 -10.64
N PRO A 114 -7.56 -9.00 -10.21
CA PRO A 114 -8.25 -7.73 -10.05
C PRO A 114 -7.75 -6.85 -8.89
N PHE A 115 -6.84 -7.30 -8.01
CA PHE A 115 -6.36 -6.52 -6.85
C PHE A 115 -6.11 -5.03 -7.17
N PRO A 116 -5.30 -4.65 -8.17
CA PRO A 116 -4.97 -3.25 -8.38
C PRO A 116 -6.19 -2.43 -8.85
N VAL A 117 -7.03 -3.03 -9.70
CA VAL A 117 -8.14 -2.36 -10.39
C VAL A 117 -9.44 -2.41 -9.60
N TRP A 118 -9.60 -3.32 -8.65
CA TRP A 118 -10.70 -3.32 -7.67
C TRP A 118 -10.59 -2.14 -6.70
N HIS A 119 -9.37 -1.81 -6.27
CA HIS A 119 -9.12 -0.68 -5.36
C HIS A 119 -9.32 0.68 -6.04
N ARG A 120 -9.35 0.76 -7.38
CA ARG A 120 -9.55 2.01 -8.13
C ARG A 120 -10.95 2.63 -7.98
N PRO A 121 -12.06 1.92 -8.28
CA PRO A 121 -13.41 2.41 -7.98
C PRO A 121 -13.65 2.58 -6.48
N TYR A 122 -12.94 1.82 -5.63
CA TYR A 122 -13.00 2.02 -4.18
C TYR A 122 -12.45 3.39 -3.76
N MET A 123 -11.27 3.75 -4.26
CA MET A 123 -10.69 5.08 -4.10
C MET A 123 -11.57 6.17 -4.72
N ALA A 124 -12.18 5.92 -5.88
CA ALA A 124 -13.05 6.88 -6.54
C ALA A 124 -14.34 7.16 -5.75
N LEU A 125 -14.96 6.12 -5.16
CA LEU A 125 -16.10 6.27 -4.24
C LEU A 125 -15.72 7.14 -3.04
N PHE A 126 -14.62 6.82 -2.38
CA PHE A 126 -14.15 7.57 -1.22
C PHE A 126 -13.87 9.04 -1.56
N GLU A 127 -13.14 9.29 -2.64
CA GLU A 127 -12.83 10.63 -3.12
C GLU A 127 -14.09 11.42 -3.50
N GLN A 128 -15.07 10.77 -4.13
CA GLN A 128 -16.36 11.39 -4.49
C GLN A 128 -17.11 11.90 -3.25
N ILE A 129 -17.13 11.13 -2.16
CA ILE A 129 -17.79 11.55 -0.91
C ILE A 129 -17.04 12.70 -0.23
N VAL A 130 -15.71 12.64 -0.15
CA VAL A 130 -14.88 13.74 0.38
C VAL A 130 -15.10 15.02 -0.41
N TRP A 131 -15.19 14.91 -1.74
CA TRP A 131 -15.47 16.03 -2.63
C TRP A 131 -16.86 16.61 -2.38
N THR A 132 -17.90 15.79 -2.19
CA THR A 132 -19.25 16.29 -1.85
C THR A 132 -19.24 17.15 -0.57
N TYR A 133 -18.60 16.68 0.50
CA TYR A 133 -18.46 17.50 1.71
C TYR A 133 -17.67 18.79 1.46
N ALA A 134 -16.65 18.76 0.62
CA ALA A 134 -15.84 19.94 0.33
C ALA A 134 -16.67 21.03 -0.37
N GLN A 135 -17.54 20.63 -1.30
CA GLN A 135 -18.44 21.52 -2.01
C GLN A 135 -19.41 22.22 -1.05
N ASP A 136 -19.97 21.48 -0.09
CA ASP A 136 -20.90 22.02 0.90
C ASP A 136 -20.17 22.99 1.85
N ILE A 137 -19.05 22.56 2.43
CA ILE A 137 -18.26 23.35 3.39
C ILE A 137 -17.72 24.64 2.75
N ALA A 138 -17.32 24.58 1.47
CA ALA A 138 -16.86 25.78 0.76
C ALA A 138 -17.93 26.88 0.66
N ASN A 139 -19.22 26.54 0.73
CA ASN A 139 -20.30 27.53 0.73
C ASN A 139 -20.43 28.27 2.06
N ASP A 140 -20.00 27.65 3.16
CA ASP A 140 -20.13 28.19 4.51
C ASP A 140 -19.06 29.25 4.82
N PHE A 141 -17.96 29.30 4.05
CA PHE A 141 -16.93 30.32 4.22
C PHE A 141 -17.49 31.76 4.06
N PRO A 142 -16.93 32.74 4.79
CA PRO A 142 -17.28 34.16 4.65
C PRO A 142 -17.08 34.69 3.23
N GLU A 143 -17.81 35.77 2.88
CA GLU A 143 -17.90 36.26 1.50
C GLU A 143 -16.55 36.63 0.87
N ASP A 144 -15.62 37.14 1.66
CA ASP A 144 -14.27 37.52 1.24
C ASP A 144 -13.36 36.32 0.88
N GLN A 145 -13.70 35.10 1.32
CA GLN A 145 -12.93 33.87 1.08
C GLN A 145 -13.70 32.83 0.25
N ARG A 146 -15.04 32.90 0.22
CA ARG A 146 -15.92 31.88 -0.36
C ARG A 146 -15.59 31.51 -1.80
N VAL A 147 -15.23 32.50 -2.63
CA VAL A 147 -14.88 32.25 -4.05
C VAL A 147 -13.66 31.32 -4.14
N GLN A 148 -12.59 31.63 -3.40
CA GLN A 148 -11.37 30.83 -3.40
C GLN A 148 -11.61 29.40 -2.90
N TYR A 149 -12.42 29.24 -1.84
CA TYR A 149 -12.77 27.91 -1.32
C TYR A 149 -13.67 27.12 -2.28
N ARG A 150 -14.60 27.77 -2.98
CA ARG A 150 -15.41 27.09 -4.02
C ARG A 150 -14.57 26.59 -5.19
N GLU A 151 -13.60 27.39 -5.64
CA GLU A 151 -12.68 26.99 -6.70
C GLU A 151 -11.77 25.83 -6.27
N ALA A 152 -11.26 25.89 -5.03
CA ALA A 152 -10.49 24.81 -4.43
C ALA A 152 -11.30 23.51 -4.28
N ALA A 153 -12.53 23.60 -3.75
CA ALA A 153 -13.41 22.45 -3.62
C ALA A 153 -13.75 21.82 -4.97
N PHE A 154 -14.03 22.64 -5.99
CA PHE A 154 -14.42 22.15 -7.31
C PHE A 154 -13.36 21.27 -7.96
N THR A 155 -12.08 21.56 -7.73
CA THR A 155 -10.94 20.84 -8.31
C THR A 155 -10.28 19.84 -7.36
N LEU A 156 -10.79 19.71 -6.12
CA LEU A 156 -10.20 18.88 -5.08
C LEU A 156 -10.07 17.41 -5.52
N ARG A 157 -8.90 16.83 -5.26
CA ARG A 157 -8.59 15.40 -5.40
C ARG A 157 -7.87 14.91 -4.15
N PHE A 158 -8.09 13.65 -3.78
CA PHE A 158 -7.46 13.07 -2.61
C PHE A 158 -5.96 12.83 -2.89
N PRO A 159 -5.05 13.27 -2.01
CA PRO A 159 -3.61 13.16 -2.25
C PRO A 159 -3.11 11.71 -2.12
N TYR A 160 -1.89 11.46 -2.62
CA TYR A 160 -1.19 10.19 -2.46
C TYR A 160 0.05 10.33 -1.56
N TRP A 161 0.48 9.23 -0.93
CA TRP A 161 1.72 9.17 -0.14
C TRP A 161 2.77 8.33 -0.86
N ASP A 162 3.82 8.97 -1.39
CA ASP A 162 4.93 8.26 -2.05
C ASP A 162 5.90 7.66 -1.03
N TRP A 163 5.52 6.53 -0.43
CA TRP A 163 6.32 5.82 0.56
C TRP A 163 7.68 5.32 0.04
N ALA A 164 7.91 5.29 -1.28
CA ALA A 164 9.20 4.88 -1.84
C ALA A 164 10.25 6.01 -1.76
N LEU A 165 9.80 7.27 -1.72
CA LEU A 165 10.66 8.46 -1.56
C LEU A 165 10.55 9.10 -0.18
N TYR A 166 9.39 8.98 0.47
CA TYR A 166 9.12 9.48 1.81
C TYR A 166 8.79 8.31 2.75
N PRO A 167 9.80 7.54 3.22
CA PRO A 167 9.60 6.31 3.98
C PRO A 167 9.28 6.58 5.46
N ALA A 168 8.33 7.47 5.70
CA ALA A 168 7.75 7.77 7.01
C ALA A 168 6.30 8.19 6.78
N LEU A 169 5.46 8.02 7.82
CA LEU A 169 4.12 8.58 7.81
C LEU A 169 4.19 10.08 7.53
N PRO A 170 3.33 10.61 6.63
CA PRO A 170 3.25 12.05 6.42
C PRO A 170 3.01 12.79 7.74
N ASP A 171 3.68 13.92 7.95
CA ASP A 171 3.56 14.70 9.19
C ASP A 171 2.08 15.03 9.50
N VAL A 172 1.34 15.39 8.46
CA VAL A 172 -0.11 15.69 8.52
C VAL A 172 -0.99 14.48 8.83
N ALA A 173 -0.46 13.26 8.80
CA ALA A 173 -1.15 12.03 9.19
C ALA A 173 -0.60 11.44 10.51
N SER A 174 0.42 12.07 11.12
CA SER A 174 1.05 11.60 12.36
C SER A 174 0.86 12.54 13.56
N GLN A 175 0.39 13.77 13.34
CA GLN A 175 0.04 14.72 14.39
C GLN A 175 -1.43 14.56 14.83
N SER A 176 -1.70 14.49 16.14
CA SER A 176 -3.07 14.30 16.65
C SER A 176 -3.96 15.53 16.52
N LEU A 177 -3.35 16.71 16.41
CA LEU A 177 -4.02 17.99 16.21
C LEU A 177 -3.49 18.63 14.94
N ILE A 178 -4.34 19.34 14.22
CA ILE A 178 -3.97 20.07 13.02
C ILE A 178 -4.58 21.46 13.02
N ARG A 179 -3.85 22.44 12.48
CA ARG A 179 -4.31 23.83 12.37
C ARG A 179 -4.75 24.10 10.93
N VAL A 180 -6.00 24.49 10.77
CA VAL A 180 -6.64 24.78 9.47
C VAL A 180 -7.51 26.02 9.57
N ASN A 181 -7.80 26.64 8.44
CA ASN A 181 -8.77 27.73 8.38
C ASN A 181 -10.18 27.15 8.20
N THR A 182 -11.11 27.50 9.09
CA THR A 182 -12.51 27.07 9.04
C THR A 182 -13.40 28.24 8.58
N PRO A 183 -14.70 28.03 8.32
CA PRO A 183 -15.64 29.12 8.11
C PRO A 183 -15.65 30.18 9.24
N GLU A 184 -15.26 29.81 10.46
CA GLU A 184 -15.14 30.69 11.63
C GLU A 184 -13.71 31.24 11.83
N GLY A 185 -12.79 30.99 10.89
CA GLY A 185 -11.39 31.41 10.93
C GLY A 185 -10.43 30.30 11.37
N TRP A 186 -9.17 30.66 11.63
CA TRP A 186 -8.13 29.69 11.99
C TRP A 186 -8.42 28.97 13.32
N GLN A 187 -8.46 27.65 13.28
CA GLN A 187 -8.67 26.80 14.45
C GLN A 187 -7.65 25.66 14.51
N THR A 188 -7.43 25.13 15.71
CA THR A 188 -6.74 23.86 15.94
C THR A 188 -7.79 22.82 16.29
N VAL A 189 -7.84 21.75 15.50
CA VAL A 189 -8.87 20.70 15.56
C VAL A 189 -8.23 19.33 15.73
N ASP A 190 -9.02 18.34 16.17
CA ASP A 190 -8.64 16.93 16.10
C ASP A 190 -8.36 16.56 14.63
N ASN A 191 -7.21 15.97 14.37
CA ASN A 191 -6.79 15.66 13.01
C ASN A 191 -7.48 14.38 12.48
N PRO A 192 -8.36 14.46 11.47
CA PRO A 192 -9.05 13.29 10.95
C PRO A 192 -8.13 12.34 10.15
N LEU A 193 -6.91 12.74 9.81
CA LEU A 193 -5.91 11.88 9.16
C LEU A 193 -5.07 11.07 10.17
N TYR A 194 -5.16 11.39 11.45
CA TYR A 194 -4.40 10.73 12.52
C TYR A 194 -4.96 9.36 12.88
N SER A 195 -6.27 9.29 13.16
CA SER A 195 -6.99 8.06 13.46
C SER A 195 -8.49 8.24 13.22
N TYR A 196 -9.20 7.14 13.04
CA TYR A 196 -10.66 7.12 13.03
C TYR A 196 -11.19 6.75 14.43
N LYS A 197 -12.28 7.40 14.87
CA LYS A 197 -12.96 7.09 16.14
C LYS A 197 -14.27 6.36 15.85
N PHE A 198 -14.39 5.12 16.32
CA PHE A 198 -15.60 4.35 16.17
C PHE A 198 -16.72 4.91 17.06
N GLN A 199 -17.94 4.98 16.53
CA GLN A 199 -19.12 5.52 17.21
C GLN A 199 -19.87 4.45 18.02
N SER A 200 -19.50 3.17 17.86
CA SER A 200 -20.07 2.02 18.57
C SER A 200 -18.97 1.09 19.09
N ASN A 201 -19.34 0.22 20.04
CA ASN A 201 -18.47 -0.86 20.50
C ASN A 201 -18.37 -2.00 19.46
N ALA A 202 -17.56 -3.03 19.73
CA ALA A 202 -17.37 -4.19 18.85
C ALA A 202 -18.69 -4.77 18.32
N THR A 203 -19.65 -5.05 19.21
CA THR A 203 -20.97 -5.60 18.84
C THR A 203 -21.76 -4.66 17.94
N GLY A 204 -21.81 -3.37 18.27
CA GLY A 204 -22.49 -2.37 17.45
C GLY A 204 -21.83 -2.13 16.09
N ASN A 205 -20.51 -2.34 16.00
CA ASN A 205 -19.76 -2.31 14.74
C ASN A 205 -19.91 -3.62 13.93
N GLY A 206 -20.48 -4.68 14.50
CA GLY A 206 -20.52 -6.00 13.85
C GLY A 206 -19.15 -6.69 13.80
N PHE A 207 -18.21 -6.29 14.67
CA PHE A 207 -16.90 -6.93 14.77
C PHE A 207 -16.98 -8.15 15.70
N PRO A 208 -16.38 -9.30 15.34
CA PRO A 208 -16.30 -10.45 16.24
C PRO A 208 -15.62 -10.06 17.56
N SER A 209 -16.22 -10.40 18.70
CA SER A 209 -15.66 -10.06 20.01
C SER A 209 -14.31 -10.71 20.28
N SER A 210 -14.01 -11.84 19.61
CA SER A 210 -12.72 -12.53 19.63
C SER A 210 -11.64 -11.83 18.80
N TYR A 211 -12.00 -10.86 17.95
CA TYR A 211 -11.03 -10.19 17.09
C TYR A 211 -10.14 -9.24 17.90
N PRO A 212 -8.80 -9.27 17.74
CA PRO A 212 -7.88 -8.63 18.68
C PRO A 212 -8.02 -7.11 18.84
N LEU A 213 -8.47 -6.42 17.79
CA LEU A 213 -8.62 -4.97 17.77
C LEU A 213 -10.08 -4.50 17.91
N ALA A 214 -11.05 -5.41 18.01
CA ALA A 214 -12.47 -5.07 17.90
C ALA A 214 -12.99 -4.14 19.01
N ASN A 215 -12.37 -4.20 20.20
CA ASN A 215 -12.79 -3.41 21.35
C ASN A 215 -12.12 -2.03 21.43
N LEU A 216 -11.25 -1.69 20.48
CA LEU A 216 -10.61 -0.38 20.45
C LEU A 216 -11.57 0.66 19.89
N GLY A 217 -11.77 1.76 20.64
CA GLY A 217 -12.63 2.87 20.21
C GLY A 217 -12.03 3.76 19.12
N THR A 218 -10.76 3.54 18.76
CA THR A 218 -10.08 4.28 17.69
C THR A 218 -9.07 3.39 16.98
N THR A 219 -8.78 3.73 15.72
CA THR A 219 -7.71 3.06 14.98
C THR A 219 -6.36 3.35 15.62
N VAL A 220 -5.47 2.34 15.58
CA VAL A 220 -4.15 2.37 16.21
C VAL A 220 -3.10 1.79 15.27
N ARG A 221 -1.88 2.30 15.40
CA ARG A 221 -0.66 1.87 14.71
C ARG A 221 0.35 1.43 15.76
N TRP A 222 0.99 0.28 15.59
CA TRP A 222 1.93 -0.32 16.54
C TRP A 222 1.38 -0.38 17.97
N TYR A 223 0.23 -1.03 18.11
CA TYR A 223 -0.45 -1.12 19.40
C TYR A 223 0.27 -2.07 20.34
N ASN A 224 0.45 -1.66 21.59
CA ASN A 224 0.98 -2.52 22.63
C ASN A 224 -0.13 -2.78 23.68
N PRO A 225 -0.70 -4.01 23.72
CA PRO A 225 -1.76 -4.38 24.66
C PRO A 225 -1.43 -4.17 26.13
N ASN A 226 -0.14 -4.31 26.51
CA ASN A 226 0.29 -4.13 27.89
C ASN A 226 0.24 -2.66 28.34
N THR A 227 0.33 -1.73 27.40
CA THR A 227 0.32 -0.28 27.68
C THR A 227 -0.97 0.42 27.24
N GLY A 228 -1.75 -0.22 26.36
CA GLY A 228 -2.94 0.37 25.74
C GLY A 228 -2.64 1.52 24.77
N ARG A 229 -1.42 1.61 24.22
CA ARG A 229 -0.97 2.73 23.38
C ARG A 229 -0.43 2.27 22.03
N GLY A 230 -0.63 3.10 21.01
CA GLY A 230 0.06 2.98 19.72
C GLY A 230 1.44 3.63 19.73
N ASN A 231 2.28 3.31 18.74
CA ASN A 231 3.65 3.82 18.60
C ASN A 231 3.99 4.19 17.15
N GLN A 232 3.71 5.44 16.75
CA GLN A 232 4.00 5.90 15.39
C GLN A 232 5.49 6.04 15.09
N SER A 233 6.33 6.22 16.12
CA SER A 233 7.79 6.22 15.92
C SER A 233 8.30 4.86 15.48
N ALA A 234 7.69 3.77 15.96
CA ALA A 234 7.99 2.42 15.50
C ALA A 234 7.54 2.20 14.04
N ALA A 235 6.37 2.73 13.64
CA ALA A 235 5.94 2.71 12.25
C ALA A 235 6.95 3.40 11.33
N ASN A 236 7.37 4.62 11.70
CA ASN A 236 8.38 5.36 10.93
C ASN A 236 9.73 4.64 10.90
N ALA A 237 10.15 4.01 12.00
CA ALA A 237 11.39 3.25 12.03
C ALA A 237 11.33 2.02 11.11
N ALA A 238 10.21 1.29 11.09
CA ALA A 238 10.00 0.15 10.20
C ALA A 238 9.98 0.57 8.73
N LEU A 239 9.25 1.64 8.38
CA LEU A 239 9.21 2.20 7.03
C LEU A 239 10.62 2.60 6.54
N ARG A 240 11.39 3.30 7.37
CA ARG A 240 12.78 3.71 7.04
C ARG A 240 13.70 2.51 6.86
N THR A 241 13.55 1.48 7.70
CA THR A 241 14.38 0.28 7.63
C THR A 241 14.11 -0.52 6.36
N GLN A 242 12.86 -0.56 5.88
CA GLN A 242 12.49 -1.21 4.62
C GLN A 242 12.72 -0.36 3.37
N ALA A 243 12.92 0.96 3.52
CA ALA A 243 13.00 1.90 2.40
C ALA A 243 13.97 1.47 1.28
N PRO A 244 15.18 0.93 1.56
CA PRO A 244 16.08 0.44 0.53
C PRO A 244 15.49 -0.65 -0.37
N THR A 245 14.89 -1.69 0.23
CA THR A 245 14.32 -2.81 -0.54
C THR A 245 13.07 -2.36 -1.28
N ILE A 246 12.25 -1.51 -0.65
CA ILE A 246 11.05 -0.91 -1.23
C ILE A 246 11.40 -0.06 -2.46
N LEU A 247 12.44 0.77 -2.40
CA LEU A 247 12.91 1.57 -3.54
C LEU A 247 13.29 0.67 -4.73
N SER A 248 14.10 -0.36 -4.47
CA SER A 248 14.56 -1.28 -5.51
C SER A 248 13.43 -2.10 -6.12
N LEU A 249 12.49 -2.58 -5.30
CA LEU A 249 11.32 -3.31 -5.80
C LEU A 249 10.39 -2.38 -6.59
N THR A 250 10.11 -1.15 -6.13
CA THR A 250 9.28 -0.21 -6.91
C THR A 250 9.90 0.08 -8.28
N TYR A 251 11.21 0.29 -8.36
CA TYR A 251 11.88 0.49 -9.66
C TYR A 251 11.81 -0.78 -10.54
N GLN A 252 11.99 -1.95 -9.96
CA GLN A 252 11.89 -3.22 -10.68
C GLN A 252 10.49 -3.47 -11.26
N LEU A 253 9.41 -3.02 -10.60
CA LEU A 253 8.05 -3.15 -11.16
C LEU A 253 7.93 -2.50 -12.55
N PHE A 254 8.55 -1.34 -12.74
CA PHE A 254 8.50 -0.62 -14.00
C PHE A 254 9.50 -1.12 -15.04
N THR A 255 10.61 -1.72 -14.60
CA THR A 255 11.76 -2.01 -15.47
C THR A 255 11.92 -3.48 -15.81
N ALA A 256 11.23 -4.38 -15.09
CA ALA A 256 11.37 -5.83 -15.27
C ALA A 256 10.06 -6.62 -15.34
N VAL A 257 8.92 -6.01 -14.99
CA VAL A 257 7.63 -6.72 -14.91
C VAL A 257 6.67 -6.15 -15.96
N PHE A 258 6.43 -6.90 -17.03
CA PHE A 258 5.67 -6.43 -18.21
C PHE A 258 4.32 -7.15 -18.39
N ASP A 259 4.13 -8.30 -17.75
CA ASP A 259 2.87 -9.04 -17.72
C ASP A 259 1.97 -8.54 -16.57
N TYR A 260 0.70 -8.22 -16.88
CA TYR A 260 -0.22 -7.67 -15.89
C TYR A 260 -0.52 -8.65 -14.75
N SER A 261 -0.79 -9.93 -15.06
CA SER A 261 -1.15 -10.91 -14.04
C SER A 261 -0.03 -11.03 -13.00
N THR A 262 1.20 -11.08 -13.50
CA THR A 262 2.42 -11.10 -12.70
C THR A 262 2.64 -9.80 -11.92
N PHE A 263 2.43 -8.65 -12.52
CA PHE A 263 2.51 -7.35 -11.85
C PHE A 263 1.48 -7.20 -10.73
N SER A 264 0.28 -7.74 -10.94
CA SER A 264 -0.92 -7.38 -10.19
C SER A 264 -0.99 -7.91 -8.76
N CYS A 265 -0.58 -9.16 -8.52
CA CYS A 265 -0.92 -9.85 -7.27
C CYS A 265 0.10 -10.91 -6.87
N THR A 266 0.01 -11.39 -5.64
CA THR A 266 0.95 -12.38 -5.08
C THR A 266 0.71 -13.82 -5.53
N SER A 267 -0.36 -14.11 -6.27
CA SER A 267 -0.68 -15.47 -6.74
C SER A 267 -1.59 -15.46 -7.97
N PRO A 268 -1.09 -15.03 -9.14
CA PRO A 268 -1.86 -15.10 -10.37
C PRO A 268 -2.19 -16.56 -10.73
N GLY A 269 -3.48 -16.92 -10.72
CA GLY A 269 -3.97 -18.22 -11.19
C GLY A 269 -3.64 -19.40 -10.29
N GLY A 270 -3.26 -19.14 -9.03
CA GLY A 270 -2.83 -20.19 -8.10
C GLY A 270 -1.45 -20.78 -8.42
N THR A 271 -0.72 -20.21 -9.39
CA THR A 271 0.67 -20.57 -9.70
C THR A 271 1.55 -19.39 -9.34
N PRO A 272 2.14 -19.34 -8.14
CA PRO A 272 2.94 -18.20 -7.74
C PRO A 272 4.22 -18.23 -8.55
N GLY A 273 4.32 -17.32 -9.51
CA GLY A 273 5.53 -17.08 -10.26
C GLY A 273 6.58 -16.38 -9.40
N ILE A 274 7.82 -16.50 -9.84
CA ILE A 274 8.96 -15.81 -9.25
C ILE A 274 9.10 -14.50 -10.00
N VAL A 275 8.61 -13.41 -9.41
CA VAL A 275 9.03 -12.02 -9.67
C VAL A 275 8.23 -11.09 -8.76
N ASN A 276 8.83 -9.95 -8.45
CA ASN A 276 8.20 -8.80 -7.80
C ASN A 276 6.83 -8.40 -8.39
N ASN A 277 5.88 -8.03 -7.50
CA ASN A 277 4.53 -7.59 -7.83
C ASN A 277 4.09 -6.45 -6.89
N ILE A 278 3.10 -5.65 -7.31
CA ILE A 278 2.69 -4.46 -6.56
C ILE A 278 2.05 -4.81 -5.21
N GLU A 279 1.30 -5.92 -5.14
CA GLU A 279 0.63 -6.36 -3.92
C GLU A 279 1.65 -6.72 -2.81
N ASN A 280 2.81 -7.27 -3.15
CA ASN A 280 3.89 -7.55 -2.20
C ASN A 280 4.42 -6.27 -1.53
N ILE A 281 4.69 -5.23 -2.31
CA ILE A 281 5.19 -3.96 -1.76
C ILE A 281 4.07 -3.30 -0.93
N HIS A 282 2.84 -3.34 -1.42
CA HIS A 282 1.65 -2.92 -0.68
C HIS A 282 1.53 -3.61 0.69
N ASN A 283 1.68 -4.93 0.74
CA ASN A 283 1.61 -5.71 1.98
C ASN A 283 2.70 -5.30 2.98
N THR A 284 3.89 -4.96 2.47
CA THR A 284 5.00 -4.47 3.29
C THR A 284 4.67 -3.12 3.93
N ILE A 285 4.04 -2.19 3.19
CA ILE A 285 3.60 -0.90 3.74
C ILE A 285 2.52 -1.08 4.82
N HIS A 286 1.51 -1.93 4.56
CA HIS A 286 0.51 -2.30 5.56
C HIS A 286 1.15 -2.78 6.87
N ASN A 287 2.11 -3.68 6.75
CA ASN A 287 2.83 -4.22 7.90
C ASN A 287 3.67 -3.17 8.63
N CYS A 288 4.42 -2.34 7.90
CA CYS A 288 5.25 -1.29 8.49
C CYS A 288 4.42 -0.25 9.24
N VAL A 289 3.23 0.11 8.73
CA VAL A 289 2.33 1.06 9.41
C VAL A 289 1.58 0.38 10.56
N GLY A 290 1.13 -0.86 10.35
CA GLY A 290 0.31 -1.63 11.27
C GLY A 290 1.06 -2.04 12.53
N GLY A 291 2.11 -2.86 12.41
CA GLY A 291 2.95 -3.32 13.53
C GLY A 291 2.16 -3.88 14.72
N TYR A 292 1.14 -4.69 14.43
CA TYR A 292 0.01 -4.99 15.34
C TYR A 292 -0.91 -3.78 15.54
N GLY A 293 -1.59 -3.38 14.48
CA GLY A 293 -2.51 -2.25 14.44
C GLY A 293 -3.51 -2.44 13.32
N HIS A 294 -4.37 -1.45 13.07
CA HIS A 294 -5.46 -1.62 12.11
C HIS A 294 -4.93 -1.86 10.69
N MET A 295 -3.89 -1.11 10.28
CA MET A 295 -3.22 -1.28 8.98
C MET A 295 -2.55 -2.67 8.78
N GLN A 296 -2.38 -3.48 9.83
CA GLN A 296 -1.79 -4.83 9.71
C GLN A 296 -2.75 -5.85 9.10
N TYR A 297 -4.06 -5.65 9.28
CA TYR A 297 -5.05 -6.68 9.01
C TYR A 297 -6.06 -6.21 7.97
N PRO A 298 -6.27 -6.96 6.87
CA PRO A 298 -7.20 -6.56 5.81
C PRO A 298 -8.62 -6.37 6.33
N ASP A 299 -9.02 -7.10 7.38
CA ASP A 299 -10.34 -6.99 7.99
C ASP A 299 -10.68 -5.57 8.49
N VAL A 300 -9.68 -4.77 8.88
CA VAL A 300 -9.92 -3.45 9.50
C VAL A 300 -8.98 -2.34 9.01
N ALA A 301 -8.09 -2.63 8.05
CA ALA A 301 -7.09 -1.66 7.58
C ALA A 301 -7.71 -0.38 7.02
N ALA A 302 -8.80 -0.50 6.25
CA ALA A 302 -9.47 0.64 5.61
C ALA A 302 -10.06 1.66 6.58
N PHE A 303 -10.25 1.30 7.86
CA PHE A 303 -10.68 2.26 8.88
C PHE A 303 -9.57 3.26 9.24
N ASP A 304 -8.28 2.92 9.12
CA ASP A 304 -7.20 3.87 9.37
C ASP A 304 -7.10 4.88 8.22
N PRO A 305 -7.18 6.20 8.47
CA PRO A 305 -7.17 7.21 7.40
C PRO A 305 -5.96 7.16 6.46
N VAL A 306 -4.81 6.63 6.91
CA VAL A 306 -3.61 6.50 6.06
C VAL A 306 -3.76 5.43 4.97
N PHE A 307 -4.71 4.50 5.12
CA PHE A 307 -5.08 3.52 4.09
C PHE A 307 -5.33 4.20 2.74
N TRP A 308 -6.09 5.30 2.75
CA TRP A 308 -6.50 6.00 1.53
C TRP A 308 -5.31 6.71 0.86
N LEU A 309 -4.37 7.25 1.63
CA LEU A 309 -3.13 7.85 1.09
C LEU A 309 -2.23 6.79 0.45
N HIS A 310 -2.14 5.62 1.10
CA HIS A 310 -1.40 4.46 0.62
C HIS A 310 -1.99 3.92 -0.70
N HIS A 311 -3.30 3.64 -0.73
CA HIS A 311 -3.96 3.11 -1.93
C HIS A 311 -4.03 4.12 -3.08
N ALA A 312 -4.02 5.43 -2.80
CA ALA A 312 -3.83 6.44 -3.84
C ALA A 312 -2.46 6.33 -4.52
N ASN A 313 -1.38 5.99 -3.78
CA ASN A 313 -0.06 5.78 -4.38
C ASN A 313 0.03 4.42 -5.10
N VAL A 314 -0.63 3.38 -4.58
CA VAL A 314 -0.75 2.10 -5.30
C VAL A 314 -1.43 2.33 -6.65
N ASP A 315 -2.54 3.06 -6.69
CA ASP A 315 -3.22 3.40 -7.94
C ASP A 315 -2.34 4.26 -8.88
N ARG A 316 -1.56 5.19 -8.35
CA ARG A 316 -0.54 5.95 -9.11
C ARG A 316 0.47 5.04 -9.80
N ILE A 317 1.04 4.09 -9.05
CA ILE A 317 2.01 3.11 -9.59
C ILE A 317 1.36 2.27 -10.71
N VAL A 318 0.13 1.81 -10.49
CA VAL A 318 -0.63 1.05 -11.50
C VAL A 318 -0.86 1.88 -12.76
N ALA A 319 -1.28 3.13 -12.62
CA ALA A 319 -1.51 4.02 -13.76
C ALA A 319 -0.23 4.29 -14.57
N MET A 320 0.91 4.52 -13.90
CA MET A 320 2.20 4.66 -14.58
C MET A 320 2.63 3.36 -15.27
N TRP A 321 2.42 2.20 -14.64
CA TRP A 321 2.72 0.91 -15.23
C TRP A 321 1.87 0.63 -16.47
N GLN A 322 0.58 0.97 -16.46
CA GLN A 322 -0.32 0.82 -17.61
C GLN A 322 0.10 1.66 -18.81
N VAL A 323 0.68 2.85 -18.58
CA VAL A 323 1.25 3.68 -19.67
C VAL A 323 2.45 3.01 -20.33
N LEU A 324 3.30 2.37 -19.53
CA LEU A 324 4.50 1.67 -19.99
C LEU A 324 4.19 0.34 -20.69
N ASN A 325 3.07 -0.29 -20.31
CA ASN A 325 2.63 -1.61 -20.80
C ASN A 325 1.19 -1.55 -21.35
N PRO A 326 0.93 -0.74 -22.40
CA PRO A 326 -0.44 -0.46 -22.86
C PRO A 326 -1.18 -1.67 -23.43
N ASP A 327 -0.47 -2.72 -23.84
CA ASP A 327 -1.05 -3.94 -24.42
C ASP A 327 -1.22 -5.07 -23.40
N SER A 328 -0.72 -4.88 -22.17
CA SER A 328 -0.77 -5.87 -21.09
C SER A 328 -1.91 -5.56 -20.14
N TYR A 329 -2.82 -6.51 -19.94
CA TYR A 329 -3.97 -6.34 -19.06
C TYR A 329 -4.54 -7.68 -18.57
N VAL A 330 -5.62 -7.63 -17.80
CA VAL A 330 -6.25 -8.80 -17.19
C VAL A 330 -6.64 -9.84 -18.24
N VAL A 331 -6.10 -11.04 -18.08
CA VAL A 331 -6.49 -12.24 -18.82
C VAL A 331 -7.26 -13.20 -17.90
N PRO A 332 -8.10 -14.10 -18.46
CA PRO A 332 -8.80 -15.13 -17.68
C PRO A 332 -7.88 -15.87 -16.71
N THR A 333 -8.07 -15.66 -15.41
CA THR A 333 -7.19 -16.17 -14.36
C THR A 333 -8.00 -16.65 -13.16
N VAL A 334 -7.62 -17.78 -12.57
CA VAL A 334 -8.34 -18.32 -11.40
C VAL A 334 -8.06 -17.47 -10.16
N ASN A 335 -9.13 -17.01 -9.51
CA ASN A 335 -9.14 -16.51 -8.15
C ASN A 335 -9.26 -17.69 -7.18
N THR A 336 -8.12 -18.14 -6.65
CA THR A 336 -8.07 -19.33 -5.76
C THR A 336 -8.92 -19.17 -4.50
N TRP A 337 -9.03 -17.96 -3.97
CA TRP A 337 -9.59 -17.72 -2.63
C TRP A 337 -10.95 -17.05 -2.62
N GLY A 338 -11.34 -16.40 -3.72
CA GLY A 338 -12.58 -15.63 -3.81
C GLY A 338 -12.54 -14.34 -2.98
N SER A 339 -13.71 -13.76 -2.77
CA SER A 339 -13.96 -12.60 -1.91
C SER A 339 -15.33 -12.74 -1.26
N TYR A 340 -15.84 -11.67 -0.62
CA TYR A 340 -17.24 -11.64 -0.18
C TYR A 340 -18.22 -11.85 -1.33
N TYR A 341 -17.89 -11.34 -2.53
CA TYR A 341 -18.75 -11.42 -3.70
C TYR A 341 -18.42 -12.64 -4.59
N GLU A 342 -17.15 -12.94 -4.81
CA GLU A 342 -16.73 -14.03 -5.69
C GLU A 342 -16.50 -15.33 -4.94
N SER A 343 -17.08 -16.42 -5.44
CA SER A 343 -16.79 -17.76 -4.92
C SER A 343 -15.33 -18.15 -5.16
N ARG A 344 -14.80 -19.03 -4.31
CA ARG A 344 -13.50 -19.68 -4.54
C ARG A 344 -13.45 -20.35 -5.92
N GLY A 345 -12.34 -20.18 -6.63
CA GLY A 345 -12.14 -20.72 -7.97
C GLY A 345 -12.83 -19.94 -9.09
N PHE A 346 -13.39 -18.76 -8.79
CA PHE A 346 -13.91 -17.86 -9.82
C PHE A 346 -12.83 -17.50 -10.85
N ILE A 347 -13.22 -17.27 -12.10
CA ILE A 347 -12.28 -16.90 -13.17
C ILE A 347 -12.39 -15.39 -13.40
N ASP A 348 -11.39 -14.66 -12.92
CA ASP A 348 -11.24 -13.24 -13.16
C ASP A 348 -10.91 -12.96 -14.61
N SER A 349 -11.54 -11.93 -15.18
CA SER A 349 -11.37 -11.51 -16.56
C SER A 349 -11.57 -10.01 -16.70
N ALA A 350 -11.31 -9.47 -17.90
CA ALA A 350 -11.60 -8.08 -18.23
C ALA A 350 -13.09 -7.70 -18.04
N THR A 351 -14.01 -8.67 -18.10
CA THR A 351 -15.45 -8.45 -17.91
C THR A 351 -15.95 -8.76 -16.50
N SER A 352 -15.07 -9.20 -15.59
CA SER A 352 -15.47 -9.48 -14.20
C SER A 352 -15.98 -8.21 -13.52
N ALA A 353 -17.09 -8.36 -12.79
CA ALA A 353 -17.70 -7.26 -12.05
C ALA A 353 -16.88 -6.96 -10.79
N LEU A 354 -16.61 -5.68 -10.56
CA LEU A 354 -15.91 -5.18 -9.38
C LEU A 354 -16.93 -4.76 -8.32
N ALA A 355 -17.55 -5.77 -7.69
CA ALA A 355 -18.51 -5.53 -6.63
C ALA A 355 -17.86 -4.83 -5.42
N PRO A 356 -18.60 -3.95 -4.71
CA PRO A 356 -20.02 -3.62 -4.90
C PRO A 356 -20.24 -2.33 -5.73
N PHE A 357 -19.31 -1.94 -6.60
CA PHE A 357 -19.30 -0.60 -7.19
C PHE A 357 -20.21 -0.50 -8.42
N HIS A 358 -21.38 0.13 -8.26
CA HIS A 358 -22.29 0.43 -9.38
C HIS A 358 -21.76 1.56 -10.27
N SER A 359 -21.85 1.34 -11.59
CA SER A 359 -21.49 2.28 -12.66
C SER A 359 -22.68 3.11 -13.14
N ASP A 360 -23.90 2.72 -12.76
CA ASP A 360 -25.15 3.43 -13.00
C ASP A 360 -26.00 3.50 -11.71
N GLU A 361 -27.18 4.10 -11.79
CA GLU A 361 -28.16 4.13 -10.69
C GLU A 361 -29.03 2.85 -10.65
N GLY A 362 -28.66 1.84 -11.45
CA GLY A 362 -29.36 0.57 -11.60
C GLY A 362 -28.58 -0.57 -10.92
N ASN A 363 -28.39 -1.68 -11.62
CA ASN A 363 -27.69 -2.85 -11.09
C ASN A 363 -26.35 -3.13 -11.84
N THR A 364 -25.88 -2.20 -12.68
CA THR A 364 -24.69 -2.43 -13.49
C THR A 364 -23.45 -2.10 -12.69
N MET A 365 -22.65 -3.11 -12.35
CA MET A 365 -21.36 -2.90 -11.69
C MET A 365 -20.27 -2.47 -12.68
N PHE A 366 -19.27 -1.74 -12.19
CA PHE A 366 -18.01 -1.58 -12.91
C PHE A 366 -17.40 -2.93 -13.24
N THR A 367 -16.75 -3.03 -14.38
CA THR A 367 -15.91 -4.19 -14.73
C THR A 367 -14.44 -3.82 -14.64
N THR A 368 -13.60 -4.85 -14.57
CA THR A 368 -12.14 -4.72 -14.73
C THR A 368 -11.76 -3.85 -15.93
N GLU A 369 -12.36 -4.04 -17.11
CA GLU A 369 -12.09 -3.22 -18.29
C GLU A 369 -12.64 -1.79 -18.13
N GLY A 370 -13.83 -1.64 -17.55
CA GLY A 370 -14.47 -0.33 -17.37
C GLY A 370 -13.65 0.65 -16.51
N VAL A 371 -12.80 0.14 -15.63
CA VAL A 371 -11.92 0.94 -14.76
C VAL A 371 -10.45 0.92 -15.18
N ARG A 372 -10.14 0.35 -16.36
CA ARG A 372 -8.77 0.31 -16.88
C ARG A 372 -8.14 1.69 -16.97
N SER A 373 -8.93 2.70 -17.35
CA SER A 373 -8.49 4.09 -17.43
C SER A 373 -8.83 4.87 -16.17
N ILE A 374 -7.87 5.65 -15.66
CA ILE A 374 -8.12 6.62 -14.59
C ILE A 374 -9.04 7.77 -15.04
N LYS A 375 -9.17 8.00 -16.36
CA LYS A 375 -10.08 9.00 -16.95
C LYS A 375 -11.53 8.75 -16.56
N THR A 376 -11.90 7.49 -16.37
CA THR A 376 -13.25 7.07 -15.97
C THR A 376 -13.74 7.82 -14.72
N PHE A 377 -12.84 8.17 -13.81
CA PHE A 377 -13.15 8.81 -12.53
C PHE A 377 -12.69 10.27 -12.44
N GLY A 378 -12.25 10.86 -13.56
CA GLY A 378 -12.00 12.30 -13.66
C GLY A 378 -10.76 12.83 -12.93
N TYR A 379 -9.74 12.00 -12.68
CA TYR A 379 -8.47 12.43 -12.10
C TYR A 379 -7.26 12.09 -13.00
N SER A 380 -6.11 12.64 -12.66
CA SER A 380 -4.81 12.22 -13.17
C SER A 380 -3.72 12.34 -12.10
N TYR A 381 -2.47 12.05 -12.49
CA TYR A 381 -1.27 12.29 -11.70
C TYR A 381 -0.32 13.22 -12.47
N ALA A 382 0.60 13.90 -11.78
CA ALA A 382 1.53 14.84 -12.41
C ALA A 382 2.41 14.17 -13.48
N GLU A 383 2.67 12.88 -13.31
CA GLU A 383 3.42 12.05 -14.27
C GLU A 383 2.64 11.75 -15.54
N LEU A 384 1.31 11.95 -15.53
CA LEU A 384 0.37 11.46 -16.54
C LEU A 384 -0.46 12.58 -17.21
N PRO A 385 0.15 13.59 -17.87
CA PRO A 385 -0.57 14.59 -18.68
C PRO A 385 -0.99 14.02 -20.04
N ASP A 386 -1.79 12.95 -20.02
CA ASP A 386 -2.17 12.15 -21.20
C ASP A 386 -3.10 12.86 -22.22
N TRP A 387 -3.45 14.12 -21.95
CA TRP A 387 -4.17 15.00 -22.87
C TRP A 387 -3.22 15.86 -23.73
N GLU A 388 -1.94 15.95 -23.37
CA GLU A 388 -0.94 16.77 -24.08
C GLU A 388 0.05 15.93 -24.88
N MET A 389 0.08 14.62 -24.63
CA MET A 389 1.09 13.70 -25.14
C MET A 389 0.46 12.52 -25.86
N SER A 390 1.06 12.10 -26.97
CA SER A 390 0.78 10.78 -27.55
C SER A 390 1.25 9.67 -26.60
N GLN A 391 0.76 8.44 -26.79
CA GLN A 391 1.16 7.31 -25.92
C GLN A 391 2.68 7.08 -25.88
N PRO A 392 3.44 7.13 -27.00
CA PRO A 392 4.90 6.98 -26.95
C PRO A 392 5.61 8.11 -26.20
N GLU A 393 5.16 9.36 -26.37
CA GLU A 393 5.69 10.52 -25.66
C GLU A 393 5.41 10.42 -24.16
N LEU A 394 4.19 10.03 -23.79
CA LEU A 394 3.78 9.82 -22.41
C LEU A 394 4.59 8.69 -21.77
N ALA A 395 4.81 7.58 -22.47
CA ALA A 395 5.66 6.49 -21.99
C ALA A 395 7.11 6.96 -21.79
N ALA A 396 7.67 7.75 -22.71
CA ALA A 396 9.02 8.33 -22.55
C ALA A 396 9.09 9.30 -21.36
N ASN A 397 8.07 10.14 -21.16
CA ASN A 397 7.95 11.02 -19.99
C ASN A 397 7.94 10.22 -18.68
N VAL A 398 7.10 9.17 -18.62
CA VAL A 398 7.00 8.30 -17.44
C VAL A 398 8.33 7.57 -17.18
N ARG A 399 9.01 7.06 -18.20
CA ARG A 399 10.36 6.47 -18.06
C ARG A 399 11.36 7.45 -17.47
N ASN A 400 11.39 8.68 -18.01
CA ASN A 400 12.26 9.75 -17.51
C ASN A 400 12.00 10.06 -16.02
N LEU A 401 10.74 10.18 -15.63
CA LEU A 401 10.35 10.50 -14.26
C LEU A 401 10.68 9.37 -13.28
N ILE A 402 10.37 8.12 -13.64
CA ILE A 402 10.72 6.92 -12.85
C ILE A 402 12.24 6.84 -12.66
N ASN A 403 13.01 7.05 -13.74
CA ASN A 403 14.46 7.08 -13.68
C ASN A 403 14.98 8.20 -12.77
N ALA A 404 14.44 9.40 -12.88
CA ALA A 404 14.85 10.54 -12.05
C ALA A 404 14.50 10.36 -10.57
N GLN A 405 13.36 9.74 -10.25
CA GLN A 405 12.89 9.56 -8.89
C GLN A 405 13.53 8.36 -8.20
N TYR A 406 13.50 7.19 -8.84
CA TYR A 406 13.82 5.91 -8.19
C TYR A 406 15.19 5.34 -8.55
N SER A 407 15.90 5.92 -9.51
CA SER A 407 17.27 5.57 -9.86
C SER A 407 18.03 6.81 -10.33
N PRO A 408 18.16 7.90 -9.55
CA PRO A 408 18.75 9.15 -10.05
C PRO A 408 20.21 8.96 -10.47
N LEU A 409 20.60 9.50 -11.64
CA LEU A 409 22.00 9.56 -12.02
C LEU A 409 22.76 10.44 -11.02
N SER A 410 23.57 9.79 -10.20
CA SER A 410 24.48 10.46 -9.30
C SER A 410 25.66 11.06 -10.08
N ASN A 411 25.75 12.40 -10.13
CA ASN A 411 26.95 13.12 -10.55
C ASN A 411 28.13 12.92 -9.59
N ALA A 412 27.93 12.23 -8.46
CA ALA A 412 29.04 11.68 -7.71
C ALA A 412 29.57 10.51 -8.53
N THR A 413 30.41 10.86 -9.51
CA THR A 413 31.50 10.01 -9.93
C THR A 413 31.98 9.27 -8.69
N VAL A 414 32.09 7.96 -8.81
CA VAL A 414 32.86 7.01 -7.98
C VAL A 414 34.20 7.58 -7.44
N SER A 415 34.66 8.73 -7.95
CA SER A 415 35.66 9.68 -7.44
C SER A 415 35.59 10.12 -5.96
N ARG A 416 34.59 9.76 -5.15
CA ARG A 416 34.67 9.91 -3.68
C ARG A 416 34.73 8.59 -2.89
N MET A 417 35.11 7.48 -3.55
CA MET A 417 35.63 6.27 -2.90
C MET A 417 37.06 6.49 -2.34
N ARG A 418 37.30 7.62 -1.68
CA ARG A 418 38.46 7.77 -0.80
C ARG A 418 38.10 7.11 0.52
N ARG A 419 38.56 5.86 0.67
CA ARG A 419 38.90 5.16 1.92
C ARG A 419 38.43 5.93 3.18
N SER A 420 37.15 5.86 3.48
CA SER A 420 36.76 5.84 4.88
C SER A 420 37.06 4.42 5.33
N THR A 421 38.28 4.20 5.84
CA THR A 421 38.55 3.08 6.73
C THR A 421 37.74 3.34 8.01
N GLU A 422 36.42 3.23 7.93
CA GLU A 422 35.68 2.81 9.11
C GLU A 422 36.32 1.49 9.55
N GLN A 423 36.68 1.40 10.82
CA GLN A 423 37.28 0.20 11.38
C GLN A 423 36.41 -0.98 10.97
N ARG A 424 37.00 -1.93 10.23
CA ARG A 424 36.35 -3.21 9.90
C ARG A 424 35.87 -3.79 11.21
N SER A 425 34.56 -3.77 11.45
CA SER A 425 33.99 -4.50 12.57
C SER A 425 34.26 -5.98 12.33
N ALA A 426 34.68 -6.70 13.36
CA ALA A 426 34.78 -8.15 13.28
C ALA A 426 33.39 -8.80 13.15
N ASN A 427 32.32 -8.07 13.45
CA ASN A 427 30.95 -8.54 13.33
C ASN A 427 30.36 -8.24 11.94
N ILE A 428 29.82 -9.27 11.30
CA ILE A 428 29.15 -9.17 9.98
C ILE A 428 27.94 -8.23 10.04
N ALA A 429 27.12 -8.31 11.09
CA ALA A 429 25.92 -7.48 11.24
C ALA A 429 26.25 -5.98 11.29
N ASP A 430 27.38 -5.60 11.89
CA ASP A 430 27.84 -4.21 11.89
C ASP A 430 28.34 -3.78 10.51
N SER A 431 29.09 -4.66 9.86
CA SER A 431 29.72 -4.40 8.56
C SER A 431 28.71 -4.18 7.43
N PHE A 432 27.53 -4.76 7.55
CA PHE A 432 26.44 -4.66 6.58
C PHE A 432 25.22 -3.90 7.10
N GLY A 433 25.28 -3.38 8.32
CA GLY A 433 24.15 -2.68 8.93
C GLY A 433 24.03 -1.21 8.51
N HIS A 434 22.98 -0.54 8.99
CA HIS A 434 22.72 0.89 8.79
C HIS A 434 22.70 1.30 7.32
N VAL A 435 22.04 0.50 6.47
CA VAL A 435 21.78 0.87 5.08
C VAL A 435 20.41 1.55 5.04
N ASP A 436 20.40 2.84 4.73
CA ASP A 436 19.19 3.64 4.61
C ASP A 436 18.94 4.06 3.14
N LEU A 437 17.84 4.80 2.93
CA LEU A 437 17.42 5.25 1.59
C LEU A 437 18.48 6.15 0.93
N ASP A 438 19.08 7.08 1.68
CA ASP A 438 20.09 8.01 1.16
C ASP A 438 21.34 7.28 0.70
N MET A 439 21.83 6.34 1.50
CA MET A 439 22.96 5.49 1.13
C MET A 439 22.63 4.68 -0.14
N THR A 440 21.42 4.12 -0.20
CA THR A 440 20.93 3.32 -1.33
C THR A 440 20.89 4.13 -2.64
N LEU A 441 20.35 5.35 -2.60
CA LEU A 441 20.35 6.27 -3.74
C LEU A 441 21.77 6.68 -4.14
N SER A 442 22.65 6.97 -3.16
CA SER A 442 24.03 7.37 -3.42
C SER A 442 24.87 6.29 -4.11
N MET A 443 24.58 5.01 -3.85
CA MET A 443 25.22 3.86 -4.47
C MET A 443 24.65 3.53 -5.86
N ASN A 444 23.59 4.21 -6.29
CA ASN A 444 22.86 3.95 -7.53
C ASN A 444 22.51 2.45 -7.68
N VAL A 445 21.99 1.83 -6.62
CA VAL A 445 21.84 0.36 -6.51
C VAL A 445 21.07 -0.27 -7.67
N ASN A 446 20.12 0.48 -8.22
CA ASN A 446 19.21 0.03 -9.27
C ASN A 446 19.87 -0.04 -10.66
N ASP A 447 21.02 0.62 -10.84
CA ASP A 447 21.83 0.55 -12.07
C ASP A 447 23.10 -0.33 -11.90
N LEU A 448 23.28 -1.02 -10.75
CA LEU A 448 24.43 -1.90 -10.56
C LEU A 448 24.34 -3.15 -11.45
N GLU A 449 25.46 -3.53 -12.06
CA GLU A 449 25.52 -4.59 -13.10
C GLU A 449 25.14 -6.00 -12.60
N THR A 450 25.05 -6.21 -11.29
CA THR A 450 24.60 -7.48 -10.71
C THR A 450 23.58 -7.19 -9.61
N GLN A 451 22.39 -7.77 -9.79
CA GLN A 451 21.27 -7.65 -8.86
C GLN A 451 21.09 -8.96 -8.10
N TRP A 452 20.75 -8.86 -6.82
CA TRP A 452 20.59 -9.99 -5.90
C TRP A 452 19.24 -9.91 -5.19
N SER A 453 18.53 -11.03 -5.13
CA SER A 453 17.21 -11.11 -4.51
C SER A 453 16.99 -12.42 -3.77
N ILE A 454 16.09 -12.35 -2.79
CA ILE A 454 15.50 -13.50 -2.09
C ILE A 454 14.09 -13.68 -2.65
N THR A 455 13.73 -14.92 -2.95
CA THR A 455 12.36 -15.31 -3.27
C THR A 455 11.77 -16.09 -2.11
N VAL A 456 10.54 -15.73 -1.74
CA VAL A 456 9.72 -16.44 -0.75
C VAL A 456 8.50 -17.00 -1.47
N LEU A 457 8.26 -18.29 -1.27
CA LEU A 457 7.04 -18.99 -1.64
C LEU A 457 6.49 -19.64 -0.37
N VAL A 458 5.22 -19.45 -0.06
CA VAL A 458 4.62 -19.97 1.18
C VAL A 458 3.11 -20.12 1.01
N ASP A 459 2.49 -21.02 1.75
CA ASP A 459 1.03 -21.12 1.72
C ASP A 459 0.40 -19.82 2.25
N ARG A 460 -0.66 -19.31 1.59
CA ARG A 460 -1.31 -18.04 1.97
C ARG A 460 -1.76 -18.03 3.44
N PHE A 461 -2.15 -19.19 3.93
CA PHE A 461 -2.63 -19.43 5.29
C PHE A 461 -1.72 -20.36 6.07
N ALA A 462 -0.40 -20.24 5.88
CA ALA A 462 0.61 -21.05 6.55
C ALA A 462 0.64 -20.91 8.08
N PHE A 463 0.01 -19.89 8.64
CA PHE A 463 -0.06 -19.62 10.07
C PHE A 463 -1.41 -19.01 10.45
N GLU A 464 -1.82 -19.12 11.71
CA GLU A 464 -3.16 -18.74 12.20
C GLU A 464 -3.44 -17.22 12.12
N THR A 465 -2.41 -16.40 11.94
CA THR A 465 -2.52 -14.94 11.87
C THR A 465 -1.48 -14.36 10.92
N SER A 466 -1.60 -13.09 10.58
CA SER A 466 -0.57 -12.34 9.85
C SER A 466 0.80 -12.45 10.54
N TYR A 467 1.83 -12.71 9.74
CA TYR A 467 3.20 -12.90 10.19
C TYR A 467 4.19 -12.24 9.21
N CYS A 468 5.43 -12.12 9.66
CA CYS A 468 6.57 -11.63 8.89
C CYS A 468 7.66 -12.70 8.83
N ILE A 469 8.45 -12.70 7.75
CA ILE A 469 9.76 -13.36 7.71
C ILE A 469 10.81 -12.27 7.50
N ASP A 470 11.62 -12.02 8.51
CA ASP A 470 12.68 -11.02 8.51
C ASP A 470 14.00 -11.67 8.08
N PHE A 471 14.69 -11.05 7.12
CA PHE A 471 15.95 -11.53 6.57
C PHE A 471 17.10 -10.62 7.02
N PHE A 472 18.19 -11.21 7.49
CA PHE A 472 19.29 -10.49 8.13
C PHE A 472 20.63 -10.84 7.48
N MET A 473 21.52 -9.85 7.47
CA MET A 473 22.93 -10.05 7.22
C MET A 473 23.67 -10.20 8.55
N GLY A 474 24.22 -11.39 8.82
CA GLY A 474 24.64 -11.79 10.16
C GLY A 474 23.46 -12.20 11.05
N GLY A 475 23.74 -12.53 12.31
CA GLY A 475 22.71 -13.00 13.24
C GLY A 475 21.63 -11.94 13.51
N PRO A 476 20.36 -12.37 13.70
CA PRO A 476 19.31 -11.46 14.18
C PRO A 476 19.62 -10.99 15.62
N PRO A 477 19.13 -9.80 16.03
CA PRO A 477 19.13 -9.42 17.45
C PRO A 477 18.40 -10.45 18.33
N ASP A 478 18.75 -10.56 19.61
CA ASP A 478 18.09 -11.51 20.52
C ASP A 478 16.62 -11.15 20.80
N ASP A 479 16.30 -9.85 20.84
CA ASP A 479 14.95 -9.35 21.10
C ASP A 479 14.13 -9.28 19.81
N VAL A 480 13.12 -10.15 19.70
CA VAL A 480 12.19 -10.25 18.56
C VAL A 480 11.53 -8.92 18.25
N SER A 481 11.23 -8.10 19.26
CA SER A 481 10.57 -6.81 19.06
C SER A 481 11.44 -5.78 18.31
N SER A 482 12.76 -5.99 18.29
CA SER A 482 13.72 -5.12 17.60
C SER A 482 13.94 -5.48 16.13
N TRP A 483 13.57 -6.70 15.71
CA TRP A 483 13.77 -7.23 14.36
C TRP A 483 13.27 -6.34 13.23
N PRO A 484 12.06 -5.73 13.30
CA PRO A 484 11.55 -4.86 12.22
C PRO A 484 12.40 -3.62 11.95
N THR A 485 13.27 -3.27 12.91
CA THR A 485 14.11 -2.06 12.90
C THR A 485 15.60 -2.41 13.08
N ALA A 486 15.95 -3.69 12.93
CA ALA A 486 17.30 -4.14 13.14
C ALA A 486 18.23 -3.50 12.10
N LYS A 487 19.37 -2.99 12.55
CA LYS A 487 20.33 -2.31 11.66
C LYS A 487 20.80 -3.19 10.51
N ASN A 488 20.84 -4.51 10.69
CA ASN A 488 21.30 -5.50 9.73
C ASN A 488 20.16 -6.24 9.02
N LEU A 489 18.94 -5.72 9.11
CA LEU A 489 17.81 -6.21 8.33
C LEU A 489 18.07 -5.92 6.84
N ILE A 490 17.90 -6.95 6.02
CA ILE A 490 17.97 -6.88 4.55
C ILE A 490 16.62 -6.42 4.00
N GLY A 491 15.56 -7.06 4.50
CA GLY A 491 14.17 -6.77 4.18
C GLY A 491 13.25 -7.79 4.84
N THR A 492 11.94 -7.59 4.73
CA THR A 492 10.93 -8.46 5.34
C THR A 492 9.88 -8.86 4.33
N TYR A 493 9.56 -10.15 4.31
CA TYR A 493 8.33 -10.64 3.72
C TYR A 493 7.16 -10.41 4.70
N ALA A 494 6.08 -9.78 4.24
CA ALA A 494 4.89 -9.53 5.04
C ALA A 494 3.68 -10.32 4.49
N GLN A 495 3.17 -11.28 5.28
CA GLN A 495 1.91 -11.94 4.99
C GLN A 495 0.76 -11.05 5.45
N PHE A 496 0.16 -10.29 4.54
CA PHE A 496 -1.05 -9.51 4.80
C PHE A 496 -2.27 -10.44 4.82
N GLY A 497 -2.43 -11.11 5.96
CA GLY A 497 -3.48 -12.09 6.23
C GLY A 497 -4.40 -11.64 7.35
N PRO A 498 -5.50 -12.36 7.58
CA PRO A 498 -6.43 -12.04 8.65
C PRO A 498 -5.80 -12.21 10.04
N ALA A 499 -6.44 -11.60 11.04
CA ALA A 499 -5.95 -11.73 12.42
C ALA A 499 -6.17 -13.14 12.99
N ASN A 500 -7.15 -13.87 12.47
CA ASN A 500 -7.47 -15.23 12.87
C ASN A 500 -8.03 -15.99 11.65
N VAL A 501 -7.22 -16.88 11.09
CA VAL A 501 -7.56 -17.66 9.89
C VAL A 501 -8.73 -18.60 10.16
N SER A 502 -8.73 -19.31 11.29
CA SER A 502 -9.77 -20.29 11.64
C SER A 502 -11.16 -19.65 11.80
N THR A 503 -11.23 -18.37 12.20
CA THR A 503 -12.49 -17.61 12.30
C THR A 503 -13.07 -17.31 10.92
N ILE A 504 -12.23 -17.12 9.89
CA ILE A 504 -12.66 -16.87 8.51
C ILE A 504 -12.85 -18.18 7.75
N HIS A 505 -12.13 -19.23 8.14
CA HIS A 505 -12.14 -20.52 7.46
C HIS A 505 -12.38 -21.64 8.48
N PRO A 506 -13.58 -21.73 9.07
CA PRO A 506 -13.88 -22.71 10.13
C PRO A 506 -13.78 -24.16 9.66
N ASP A 507 -13.99 -24.40 8.35
CA ASP A 507 -13.91 -25.72 7.72
C ASP A 507 -12.52 -26.02 7.12
N GLY A 508 -11.52 -25.19 7.43
CA GLY A 508 -10.17 -25.29 6.87
C GLY A 508 -9.88 -24.22 5.81
N ALA A 509 -8.68 -23.67 5.88
CA ALA A 509 -8.21 -22.68 4.92
C ALA A 509 -7.94 -23.32 3.55
N PRO A 510 -8.27 -22.63 2.44
CA PRO A 510 -7.93 -23.12 1.10
C PRO A 510 -6.43 -23.31 0.93
N GLU A 511 -6.08 -24.36 0.20
CA GLU A 511 -4.73 -24.53 -0.34
C GLU A 511 -4.42 -23.43 -1.35
N GLY A 512 -3.13 -23.16 -1.54
CA GLY A 512 -2.64 -22.14 -2.45
C GLY A 512 -1.48 -21.37 -1.85
N GLN A 513 -0.49 -21.12 -2.68
CA GLN A 513 0.72 -20.43 -2.29
C GLN A 513 0.68 -18.97 -2.74
N VAL A 514 1.48 -18.15 -2.09
CA VAL A 514 1.76 -16.77 -2.49
C VAL A 514 3.26 -16.59 -2.62
N SER A 515 3.68 -15.73 -3.54
CA SER A 515 5.09 -15.42 -3.76
C SER A 515 5.43 -13.96 -3.45
N SER A 516 6.69 -13.75 -3.10
CA SER A 516 7.26 -12.45 -2.81
C SER A 516 8.75 -12.41 -3.19
N GLU A 517 9.21 -11.20 -3.45
CA GLU A 517 10.61 -10.89 -3.70
C GLU A 517 11.11 -9.84 -2.71
N ILE A 518 12.35 -10.01 -2.26
CA ILE A 518 13.07 -9.07 -1.41
C ILE A 518 14.42 -8.78 -2.07
N SER A 519 14.70 -7.50 -2.37
CA SER A 519 16.02 -7.11 -2.88
C SER A 519 17.08 -7.25 -1.78
N MET A 520 18.29 -7.65 -2.15
CA MET A 520 19.47 -7.65 -1.28
C MET A 520 20.59 -6.76 -1.81
N THR A 521 20.43 -6.21 -3.03
CA THR A 521 21.51 -5.49 -3.73
C THR A 521 22.04 -4.34 -2.89
N HIS A 522 21.16 -3.59 -2.20
CA HIS A 522 21.56 -2.46 -1.35
C HIS A 522 22.49 -2.86 -0.21
N VAL A 523 22.20 -3.97 0.49
CA VAL A 523 23.06 -4.46 1.59
C VAL A 523 24.40 -4.95 1.06
N LEU A 524 24.39 -5.72 -0.03
CA LEU A 524 25.63 -6.24 -0.63
C LEU A 524 26.51 -5.12 -1.21
N ALA A 525 25.89 -4.11 -1.85
CA ALA A 525 26.57 -2.92 -2.34
C ALA A 525 27.22 -2.13 -1.21
N ALA A 526 26.55 -1.99 -0.06
CA ALA A 526 27.14 -1.38 1.13
C ALA A 526 28.37 -2.15 1.61
N GLY A 527 28.31 -3.49 1.61
CA GLY A 527 29.46 -4.34 1.93
C GLY A 527 30.64 -4.18 0.97
N ALA A 528 30.36 -4.06 -0.34
CA ALA A 528 31.39 -3.79 -1.34
C ALA A 528 31.99 -2.38 -1.16
N LEU A 529 31.16 -1.36 -0.93
CA LEU A 529 31.58 0.01 -0.67
C LEU A 529 32.49 0.12 0.56
N ARG A 530 32.18 -0.64 1.61
CA ARG A 530 32.97 -0.73 2.85
C ARG A 530 34.21 -1.64 2.71
N GLY A 531 34.43 -2.25 1.55
CA GLY A 531 35.56 -3.13 1.27
C GLY A 531 35.53 -4.46 2.02
N VAL A 532 34.33 -4.92 2.39
CA VAL A 532 34.08 -6.23 3.00
C VAL A 532 33.91 -7.29 1.90
N LEU A 533 33.20 -6.93 0.83
CA LEU A 533 33.15 -7.69 -0.42
C LEU A 533 34.08 -7.05 -1.45
N LYS A 534 34.66 -7.89 -2.32
CA LYS A 534 35.48 -7.41 -3.44
C LYS A 534 34.61 -6.76 -4.53
N ASP A 535 33.51 -7.40 -4.84
CA ASP A 535 32.55 -7.04 -5.88
C ASP A 535 31.21 -7.77 -5.60
N LEU A 536 30.23 -7.60 -6.49
CA LEU A 536 28.92 -8.25 -6.41
C LEU A 536 28.84 -9.56 -7.18
N SER A 537 29.97 -10.12 -7.62
CA SER A 537 30.00 -11.39 -8.34
C SER A 537 29.57 -12.55 -7.44
N PRO A 538 29.01 -13.64 -8.00
CA PRO A 538 28.72 -14.85 -7.23
C PRO A 538 29.93 -15.39 -6.45
N GLU A 539 31.14 -15.28 -7.00
CA GLU A 539 32.38 -15.72 -6.36
C GLU A 539 32.67 -14.97 -5.05
N SER A 540 32.31 -13.68 -4.99
CA SER A 540 32.45 -12.85 -3.79
C SER A 540 31.27 -13.02 -2.82
N VAL A 541 30.04 -13.08 -3.36
CA VAL A 541 28.81 -12.97 -2.57
C VAL A 541 28.34 -14.32 -2.01
N VAL A 542 28.41 -15.40 -2.78
CA VAL A 542 27.88 -16.72 -2.35
C VAL A 542 28.55 -17.21 -1.05
N PRO A 543 29.90 -17.19 -0.91
CA PRO A 543 30.55 -17.65 0.33
C PRO A 543 30.14 -16.84 1.57
N LEU A 544 29.87 -15.54 1.40
CA LEU A 544 29.34 -14.69 2.45
C LEU A 544 27.92 -15.12 2.82
N LEU A 545 27.01 -15.19 1.85
CA LEU A 545 25.59 -15.47 2.12
C LEU A 545 25.37 -16.86 2.71
N GLN A 546 26.19 -17.85 2.36
CA GLN A 546 26.17 -19.17 3.00
C GLN A 546 26.30 -19.07 4.53
N GLN A 547 27.19 -18.20 5.00
CA GLN A 547 27.48 -18.02 6.42
C GLN A 547 26.62 -16.96 7.09
N ALA A 548 26.26 -15.90 6.37
CA ALA A 548 25.72 -14.67 6.94
C ALA A 548 24.22 -14.46 6.68
N LEU A 549 23.62 -15.10 5.67
CA LEU A 549 22.19 -14.93 5.42
C LEU A 549 21.40 -15.75 6.44
N HIS A 550 20.69 -15.06 7.33
CA HIS A 550 19.79 -15.67 8.32
C HIS A 550 18.37 -15.14 8.14
N TRP A 551 17.39 -15.94 8.51
CA TRP A 551 16.00 -15.51 8.58
C TRP A 551 15.29 -16.08 9.79
N ARG A 552 14.31 -15.35 10.27
CA ARG A 552 13.39 -15.72 11.35
C ARG A 552 12.00 -15.19 11.04
N ALA A 553 10.99 -15.80 11.64
CA ALA A 553 9.62 -15.35 11.47
C ALA A 553 9.03 -14.87 12.80
N ARG A 554 8.08 -13.94 12.71
CA ARG A 554 7.36 -13.42 13.87
C ARG A 554 5.92 -13.07 13.54
N THR A 555 5.05 -13.11 14.52
CA THR A 555 3.71 -12.51 14.43
C THR A 555 3.81 -10.99 14.44
N ALA A 556 2.73 -10.31 14.08
CA ALA A 556 2.65 -8.85 14.20
C ALA A 556 2.88 -8.35 15.64
N MET A 557 2.52 -9.14 16.67
CA MET A 557 2.76 -8.82 18.08
C MET A 557 4.22 -8.93 18.52
N GLY A 558 5.11 -9.42 17.64
CA GLY A 558 6.52 -9.63 17.97
C GLY A 558 6.77 -10.96 18.69
N GLU A 559 5.92 -11.96 18.49
CA GLU A 559 6.17 -13.32 18.98
C GLU A 559 6.90 -14.11 17.89
N GLU A 560 7.98 -14.82 18.24
CA GLU A 560 8.71 -15.64 17.27
C GLU A 560 7.85 -16.80 16.77
N VAL A 561 7.85 -16.99 15.45
CA VAL A 561 7.20 -18.11 14.76
C VAL A 561 8.29 -19.07 14.29
N PRO A 562 8.27 -20.34 14.72
CA PRO A 562 9.21 -21.33 14.20
C PRO A 562 9.08 -21.44 12.67
N ILE A 563 10.18 -21.28 11.94
CA ILE A 563 10.19 -21.37 10.47
C ILE A 563 9.58 -22.68 9.96
N ILE A 564 9.77 -23.78 10.70
CA ILE A 564 9.21 -25.10 10.38
C ILE A 564 7.68 -25.18 10.52
N ALA A 565 7.05 -24.22 11.19
CA ALA A 565 5.60 -24.16 11.35
C ALA A 565 4.91 -23.51 10.13
N LEU A 566 5.66 -22.83 9.26
CA LEU A 566 5.14 -22.19 8.06
C LEU A 566 5.02 -23.23 6.93
N SER A 567 3.79 -23.69 6.68
CA SER A 567 3.53 -24.69 5.63
C SER A 567 3.85 -24.14 4.22
N GLY A 568 4.34 -25.03 3.35
CA GLY A 568 4.70 -24.68 1.99
C GLY A 568 5.93 -23.77 1.83
N LEU A 569 6.59 -23.36 2.92
CA LEU A 569 7.69 -22.40 2.87
C LEU A 569 8.87 -22.90 2.03
N SER A 570 9.23 -22.11 1.03
CA SER A 570 10.40 -22.25 0.18
C SER A 570 11.09 -20.89 0.02
N ILE A 571 12.32 -20.82 0.49
CA ILE A 571 13.20 -19.64 0.38
C ILE A 571 14.33 -19.97 -0.59
N SER A 572 14.49 -19.17 -1.63
CA SER A 572 15.54 -19.31 -2.63
C SER A 572 16.27 -17.98 -2.83
N VAL A 573 17.52 -18.05 -3.27
CA VAL A 573 18.34 -16.86 -3.58
C VAL A 573 18.74 -16.91 -5.03
N TYR A 574 18.69 -15.77 -5.70
CA TYR A 574 19.17 -15.65 -7.06
C TYR A 574 19.95 -14.37 -7.31
N SER A 575 20.77 -14.40 -8.35
CA SER A 575 21.43 -13.23 -8.93
C SER A 575 21.05 -13.09 -10.40
N ARG A 576 21.13 -11.89 -10.95
CA ARG A 576 21.01 -11.65 -12.41
C ARG A 576 21.89 -10.48 -12.83
N SER A 577 22.39 -10.53 -14.05
CA SER A 577 23.09 -9.39 -14.62
C SER A 577 22.11 -8.26 -14.95
N LEU A 578 22.63 -7.04 -15.01
CA LEU A 578 21.91 -5.86 -15.43
C LEU A 578 22.83 -5.05 -16.34
N THR A 579 22.32 -4.67 -17.51
CA THR A 579 22.93 -3.67 -18.38
C THR A 579 22.35 -2.32 -18.00
N PRO A 580 23.15 -1.37 -17.48
CA PRO A 580 22.67 -0.06 -17.08
C PRO A 580 22.01 0.68 -18.24
N ARG A 581 21.08 1.59 -17.94
CA ARG A 581 20.45 2.43 -18.96
C ARG A 581 21.49 3.28 -19.70
N SER A 582 21.26 3.49 -21.00
CA SER A 582 22.15 4.32 -21.84
C SER A 582 21.66 5.78 -22.00
N ALA A 583 20.41 6.05 -21.63
CA ALA A 583 19.78 7.37 -21.68
C ALA A 583 18.73 7.52 -20.56
N ASN A 584 18.33 8.75 -20.27
CA ASN A 584 17.36 9.06 -19.19
C ASN A 584 15.96 8.50 -19.45
N ASP A 585 15.57 8.31 -20.71
CA ASP A 585 14.26 7.81 -21.13
C ASP A 585 14.27 6.30 -21.42
N GLN A 586 15.39 5.63 -21.12
CA GLN A 586 15.54 4.19 -21.25
C GLN A 586 15.64 3.53 -19.88
N PHE A 587 15.09 2.33 -19.77
CA PHE A 587 15.27 1.49 -18.59
C PHE A 587 16.48 0.56 -18.76
N PRO A 588 17.08 0.10 -17.64
CA PRO A 588 18.10 -0.93 -17.70
C PRO A 588 17.51 -2.24 -18.24
N ILE A 589 18.39 -3.07 -18.80
CA ILE A 589 18.03 -4.38 -19.33
C ILE A 589 18.56 -5.44 -18.39
N TYR A 590 17.67 -6.28 -17.88
CA TYR A 590 18.07 -7.34 -16.99
C TYR A 590 18.34 -8.64 -17.74
N GLY A 591 19.39 -9.34 -17.34
CA GLY A 591 19.70 -10.69 -17.81
C GLY A 591 18.86 -11.77 -17.12
N PRO A 592 19.06 -13.04 -17.52
CA PRO A 592 18.35 -14.18 -16.95
C PRO A 592 18.68 -14.38 -15.48
N VAL A 593 17.70 -14.90 -14.73
CA VAL A 593 17.87 -15.32 -13.34
C VAL A 593 18.85 -16.49 -13.25
N GLN A 594 19.79 -16.40 -12.31
CA GLN A 594 20.69 -17.48 -11.94
C GLN A 594 20.50 -17.86 -10.48
N TRP A 595 19.96 -19.06 -10.25
CA TRP A 595 19.71 -19.60 -8.92
C TRP A 595 21.00 -19.94 -8.19
N GLN A 596 21.11 -19.45 -6.95
CA GLN A 596 22.28 -19.61 -6.09
C GLN A 596 21.97 -20.62 -4.99
N GLY A 597 21.62 -21.85 -5.39
CA GLY A 597 21.02 -22.83 -4.48
C GLY A 597 21.90 -23.25 -3.31
N SER A 598 23.22 -23.13 -3.43
CA SER A 598 24.17 -23.40 -2.35
C SER A 598 24.08 -22.41 -1.19
N VAL A 599 23.46 -21.24 -1.37
CA VAL A 599 23.26 -20.22 -0.32
C VAL A 599 22.25 -20.65 0.73
N THR A 600 21.23 -21.40 0.31
CA THR A 600 20.09 -21.84 1.14
C THR A 600 20.19 -23.31 1.54
N GLU A 601 21.17 -24.04 1.02
CA GLU A 601 21.42 -25.45 1.31
C GLU A 601 21.56 -25.69 2.83
N GLY A 602 20.82 -26.68 3.34
CA GLY A 602 20.82 -27.04 4.76
C GLY A 602 20.12 -26.06 5.70
N LYS A 603 19.59 -24.93 5.22
CA LYS A 603 18.87 -23.94 6.05
C LYS A 603 17.36 -24.25 6.09
N PRO A 604 16.66 -24.02 7.23
CA PRO A 604 15.21 -24.28 7.34
C PRO A 604 14.37 -23.52 6.30
N GLY A 605 13.56 -24.25 5.54
CA GLY A 605 12.78 -23.67 4.42
C GLY A 605 13.61 -23.36 3.17
N GLY A 606 14.94 -23.55 3.19
CA GLY A 606 15.81 -23.31 2.06
C GLY A 606 15.56 -24.28 0.90
N ARG A 607 15.55 -23.76 -0.33
CA ARG A 607 15.46 -24.51 -1.58
C ARG A 607 16.43 -23.93 -2.61
N ALA A 608 16.92 -24.79 -3.50
CA ALA A 608 17.87 -24.39 -4.53
C ALA A 608 17.25 -23.44 -5.58
N GLN A 609 15.99 -23.70 -5.90
CA GLN A 609 15.10 -22.88 -6.71
C GLN A 609 13.67 -23.03 -6.17
N PRO A 610 12.76 -22.09 -6.44
CA PRO A 610 11.39 -22.19 -5.98
C PRO A 610 10.73 -23.42 -6.60
N GLY A 611 10.10 -24.23 -5.75
CA GLY A 611 9.33 -25.38 -6.19
C GLY A 611 7.99 -24.91 -6.75
N ILE A 612 7.95 -24.59 -8.03
CA ILE A 612 6.68 -24.63 -8.77
C ILE A 612 6.40 -26.12 -8.96
N GLN A 613 5.24 -26.62 -8.54
CA GLN A 613 4.82 -27.98 -8.90
C GLN A 613 4.90 -28.08 -10.44
N GLU A 614 5.76 -28.97 -10.96
CA GLU A 614 5.78 -29.33 -12.38
C GLU A 614 4.46 -29.95 -12.82
#